data_AF-A0A842L5J8-F1
#
_entry.id   AF-A0A842L5J8-F1
#
_cell.length_a   1.000
_cell.length_b   1.000
_cell.length_c   1.000
_cell.angle_alpha   90.00
_cell.angle_beta   90.00
_cell.angle_gamma   90.00
#
_symmetry.space_group_name_H-M   'P 1'
#
loop_
_entity.id
_entity.type
_entity.pdbx_description
1 polymer ?
#
loop_
_entity_poly.entity_id
_entity_poly.type
_entity_poly.pdbx_seq_one_letter_code
_entity_poly.pdbx_strand_id
1 'polypeptide(L)' 'MANNRIYAEKIRNFMKDHNKWMEDSINLIASENITSSRVKEALTSDLSHRYAEG' A
#
# COMPACT_ATOMS: atom_id res chain seq x y z
N MET A 1 -7.38 20.75 -9.52
CA MET A 1 -6.52 20.28 -8.40
C MET A 1 -7.27 19.95 -7.10
N ALA A 2 -8.24 20.74 -6.62
CA ALA A 2 -8.88 20.51 -5.32
C ALA A 2 -9.53 19.11 -5.17
N ASN A 3 -10.18 18.61 -6.22
CA ASN A 3 -10.83 17.29 -6.20
C ASN A 3 -9.83 16.13 -6.09
N ASN A 4 -8.67 16.21 -6.73
CA ASN A 4 -7.65 15.15 -6.68
C ASN A 4 -7.12 14.95 -5.26
N ARG A 5 -6.94 16.06 -4.51
CA ARG A 5 -6.55 16.00 -3.10
C ARG A 5 -7.62 15.31 -2.26
N ILE A 6 -8.90 15.63 -2.50
CA ILE A 6 -10.02 14.99 -1.80
C ILE A 6 -10.04 13.48 -2.07
N TYR A 7 -9.84 13.07 -3.33
CA TYR A 7 -9.79 11.64 -3.68
C TYR A 7 -8.58 10.93 -3.08
N ALA A 8 -7.40 11.55 -3.08
CA ALA A 8 -6.19 10.99 -2.47
C ALA A 8 -6.38 10.77 -0.96
N GLU A 9 -6.98 11.73 -0.24
CA GLU A 9 -7.29 11.58 1.19
C GLU A 9 -8.32 10.48 1.44
N LYS A 10 -9.34 10.34 0.57
CA LYS A 10 -10.31 9.24 0.67
C LYS A 10 -9.63 7.87 0.52
N ILE A 11 -8.77 7.71 -0.49
CA ILE A 11 -8.00 6.48 -0.70
C ILE A 11 -7.10 6.20 0.50
N ARG A 12 -6.45 7.23 1.05
CA ARG A 12 -5.66 7.11 2.28
C ARG A 12 -6.46 6.57 3.46
N ASN A 13 -7.69 7.05 3.64
CA ASN A 13 -8.55 6.56 4.71
C ASN A 13 -8.94 5.09 4.50
N PHE A 14 -9.32 4.70 3.29
CA PHE A 14 -9.60 3.28 2.99
C PHE A 14 -8.41 2.36 3.27
N MET A 15 -7.19 2.79 2.96
CA MET A 15 -5.98 2.02 3.29
C MET A 15 -5.78 1.86 4.80
N LYS A 16 -6.07 2.90 5.59
CA LYS A 16 -6.00 2.84 7.06
C LYS A 16 -7.04 1.89 7.64
N ASP A 17 -8.28 2.00 7.17
CA ASP A 17 -9.39 1.16 7.62
C ASP A 17 -9.11 -0.33 7.32
N HIS A 18 -8.59 -0.62 6.12
CA HIS A 18 -8.17 -1.97 5.76
C HIS A 18 -7.02 -2.50 6.64
N ASN A 19 -5.98 -1.69 6.88
CA ASN A 19 -4.89 -2.09 7.77
C ASN A 19 -5.37 -2.39 9.19
N LYS A 20 -6.32 -1.59 9.70
CA LYS A 20 -6.91 -1.82 11.02
C LYS A 20 -7.72 -3.12 11.05
N TRP A 21 -8.50 -3.37 10.01
CA TRP A 21 -9.25 -4.63 9.89
C TRP A 21 -8.32 -5.85 9.86
N MET A 22 -7.22 -5.80 9.12
CA MET A 22 -6.23 -6.88 9.08
C MET A 22 -5.48 -7.06 10.41
N GLU A 23 -5.19 -5.96 11.13
CA GLU A 23 -4.61 -6.01 12.48
C GLU A 23 -5.53 -6.71 13.48
N ASP A 24 -6.84 -6.47 13.36
CA ASP A 24 -7.86 -7.05 14.24
C ASP A 24 -8.32 -8.46 13.82
N SER A 25 -7.70 -9.04 12.78
CA SER A 25 -8.07 -10.33 12.21
C SER A 25 -6.93 -11.35 12.31
N ILE A 26 -7.28 -12.62 12.51
CA ILE A 26 -6.33 -13.73 12.33
C ILE A 26 -6.46 -14.21 10.88
N ASN A 27 -5.44 -13.94 10.07
CA ASN A 27 -5.43 -14.38 8.67
C ASN A 27 -5.07 -15.88 8.58
N LEU A 28 -6.03 -16.68 8.07
CA LEU A 28 -5.90 -18.13 7.93
C LEU A 28 -5.78 -18.58 6.47
N ILE A 29 -5.66 -17.65 5.53
CA ILE A 29 -5.54 -17.97 4.11
C ILE A 29 -4.09 -18.40 3.82
N ALA A 30 -3.90 -19.63 3.38
CA ALA A 30 -2.58 -20.24 3.22
C ALA A 30 -1.63 -19.51 2.24
N SER A 31 -2.18 -18.75 1.30
CA SER A 31 -1.40 -18.00 0.31
C SER A 31 -1.08 -16.56 0.71
N GLU A 32 -1.61 -16.07 1.84
CA GLU A 32 -1.43 -14.69 2.28
C GLU A 32 -0.28 -14.55 3.28
N ASN A 33 0.36 -13.37 3.28
CA ASN A 33 1.48 -13.07 4.17
C ASN A 33 1.66 -11.56 4.37
N ILE A 34 2.49 -11.16 5.33
CA ILE A 34 2.79 -9.77 5.65
C ILE A 34 4.15 -9.38 5.04
N THR A 35 4.13 -8.39 4.15
CA THR A 35 5.35 -7.82 3.55
C THR A 35 6.20 -7.10 4.61
N SER A 36 7.52 -7.33 4.58
CA SER A 36 8.49 -6.67 5.48
C SER A 36 8.62 -5.16 5.21
N SER A 37 9.09 -4.40 6.21
CA SER A 37 9.31 -2.95 6.08
C SER A 37 10.31 -2.59 4.97
N ARG A 38 11.39 -3.39 4.82
CA ARG A 38 12.41 -3.18 3.78
C ARG A 38 11.85 -3.33 2.36
N VAL A 39 10.92 -4.27 2.15
CA VAL A 39 10.27 -4.42 0.83
C VAL A 39 9.34 -3.24 0.57
N LYS A 40 8.60 -2.77 1.58
CA LYS A 40 7.76 -1.57 1.45
C LYS A 40 8.59 -0.33 1.11
N GLU A 41 9.76 -0.16 1.73
CA GLU A 41 10.70 0.92 1.43
C GLU A 41 11.17 0.89 -0.02
N ALA A 42 11.57 -0.27 -0.52
CA ALA A 42 11.98 -0.44 -1.92
C ALA A 42 10.85 -0.09 -2.90
N LEU A 43 9.59 -0.46 -2.60
CA LEU A 43 8.43 -0.11 -3.41
C LEU A 43 8.14 1.41 -3.43
N THR A 44 8.48 2.13 -2.36
CA THR A 44 8.34 3.59 -2.26
C THR A 44 9.50 4.38 -2.86
N SER A 45 10.50 3.70 -3.41
CA SER A 45 11.64 4.34 -4.08
C SER A 45 11.27 4.97 -5.42
N ASP A 46 12.22 5.69 -6.02
CA ASP A 46 12.07 6.31 -7.33
C ASP A 46 12.10 5.31 -8.50
N LEU A 47 12.35 4.02 -8.23
CA LEU A 47 12.42 2.97 -9.24
C LEU A 47 11.13 2.85 -10.06
N SER A 48 9.97 3.13 -9.46
CA SER A 48 8.67 3.09 -10.14
C SER A 48 8.52 4.12 -11.28
N HIS A 49 9.40 5.13 -11.32
CA HIS A 49 9.41 6.15 -12.37
C HIS A 49 10.44 5.88 -13.47
N ARG A 50 11.18 4.78 -13.38
CA ARG A 50 12.24 4.44 -14.35
C ARG A 50 11.68 3.49 -15.39
N TYR A 51 11.75 3.91 -16.65
CA TYR A 51 11.55 3.01 -17.79
C TYR A 51 12.91 2.40 -18.16
N ALA A 52 13.04 1.09 -18.00
CA ALA A 52 14.28 0.38 -18.30
C ALA A 52 14.12 -0.42 -19.59
N GLU A 53 14.72 0.08 -20.68
CA GLU A 53 14.92 -0.68 -21.92
C GLU A 53 16.22 -1.48 -21.80
N GLY A 54 16.15 -2.78 -22.07
CA GLY A 54 17.28 -3.71 -22.09
C GLY A 54 17.41 -4.40 -23.44
#